data_AF-A0A3D2VU28-F1
#
_entry.id   AF-A0A3D2VU28-F1
#
_cell.length_a   1.000
_cell.length_b   1.000
_cell.length_c   1.000
_cell.angle_alpha   90.00
_cell.angle_beta   90.00
_cell.angle_gamma   90.00
#
_symmetry.space_group_name_H-M   'P 1'
#
loop_
_entity.id
_entity.type
_entity.pdbx_description
1 polymer ?
#
loop_
_entity_poly.entity_id
_entity_poly.type
_entity_poly.pdbx_seq_one_letter_code
_entity_poly.pdbx_strand_id
1 'polypeptide(L)'
;MPLETTAGDSERLQTFPRLLFHHARTRGTAPAIREKDLGIWQTWSWAEVAERVRALACGLAALGFKRGDNLAIIGDNRPHLYMMMSAAQCLGG
;
A
#
# COMPACT_ATOMS: atom_id res chain seq x y z
N MET A 1 11.33 -23.13 -6.95
CA MET A 1 11.18 -23.62 -5.58
C MET A 1 10.23 -22.67 -4.86
N PRO A 2 9.01 -23.07 -4.47
CA PRO A 2 8.16 -22.21 -3.66
C PRO A 2 8.75 -22.15 -2.24
N LEU A 3 8.90 -20.96 -1.69
CA LEU A 3 9.25 -20.77 -0.29
C LEU A 3 8.04 -21.17 0.56
N GLU A 4 8.17 -22.24 1.35
CA GLU A 4 7.17 -22.63 2.34
C GLU A 4 7.02 -21.46 3.33
N THR A 5 5.90 -20.75 3.24
CA THR A 5 5.56 -19.70 4.22
C THR A 5 5.20 -20.41 5.52
N THR A 6 6.06 -20.29 6.53
CA THR A 6 5.78 -20.84 7.86
C THR A 6 4.53 -20.18 8.44
N ALA A 7 3.77 -20.90 9.28
CA ALA A 7 2.53 -20.37 9.87
C ALA A 7 2.74 -19.01 10.58
N GLY A 8 3.91 -18.79 11.18
CA GLY A 8 4.28 -17.52 11.83
C GLY A 8 4.54 -16.36 10.85
N ASP A 9 4.92 -16.61 9.60
CA ASP A 9 4.99 -15.57 8.57
C ASP A 9 3.61 -15.20 8.03
N SER A 10 2.74 -16.19 7.86
CA SER A 10 1.34 -15.97 7.49
C SER A 10 0.60 -15.11 8.52
N GLU A 11 0.85 -15.32 9.83
CA GLU A 11 0.26 -14.48 10.90
C GLU A 11 0.81 -13.05 10.91
N ARG A 12 2.09 -12.86 10.60
CA ARG A 12 2.66 -11.51 10.53
C ARG A 12 2.13 -10.73 9.33
N LEU A 13 1.84 -11.40 8.20
CA LEU A 13 1.47 -10.75 6.93
C LEU A 13 -0.04 -10.77 6.63
N GLN A 14 -0.89 -10.54 7.64
CA GLN A 14 -2.35 -10.60 7.47
C GLN A 14 -3.03 -9.32 7.00
N THR A 15 -2.30 -8.21 6.82
CA THR A 15 -2.90 -6.93 6.37
C THR A 15 -2.24 -6.44 5.09
N PHE A 16 -3.01 -5.72 4.27
CA PHE A 16 -2.49 -5.16 3.01
C PHE A 16 -1.24 -4.28 3.23
N PRO A 17 -1.19 -3.38 4.23
CA PRO A 17 0.03 -2.61 4.50
C PRO A 17 1.22 -3.48 4.88
N ARG A 18 1.03 -4.53 5.68
CA ARG A 18 2.13 -5.42 6.07
C ARG A 18 2.69 -6.20 4.88
N LEU A 19 1.82 -6.68 3.99
CA LEU A 19 2.22 -7.31 2.72
C LEU A 19 2.95 -6.31 1.80
N LEU A 20 2.43 -5.09 1.69
CA LEU A 20 3.06 -4.00 0.92
C LEU A 20 4.49 -3.74 1.40
N PHE A 21 4.68 -3.49 2.70
CA PHE A 21 6.01 -3.21 3.24
C PHE A 21 6.94 -4.42 3.19
N HIS A 22 6.41 -5.65 3.30
CA HIS A 22 7.19 -6.85 3.05
C HIS A 22 7.72 -6.89 1.62
N HIS A 23 6.87 -6.67 0.62
CA HIS A 23 7.28 -6.64 -0.79
C HIS A 23 8.22 -5.49 -1.13
N ALA A 24 8.04 -4.32 -0.51
CA ALA A 24 8.98 -3.22 -0.67
C ALA A 24 10.40 -3.59 -0.20
N ARG A 25 10.53 -4.40 0.86
CA ARG A 25 11.83 -4.89 1.35
C ARG A 25 12.39 -6.03 0.49
N THR A 26 11.57 -6.99 0.08
CA THR A 26 12.05 -8.21 -0.59
C THR A 26 12.18 -8.06 -2.11
N ARG A 27 11.39 -7.18 -2.73
CA ARG A 27 11.35 -6.97 -4.18
C ARG A 27 11.07 -5.51 -4.56
N GLY A 28 11.73 -4.58 -3.88
CA GLY A 28 11.48 -3.15 -3.97
C GLY A 28 11.45 -2.58 -5.40
N THR A 29 12.37 -3.01 -6.27
CA THR A 29 12.47 -2.54 -7.66
C THR A 29 11.51 -3.22 -8.63
N ALA A 30 10.86 -4.32 -8.22
CA ALA A 30 9.92 -5.03 -9.09
C ALA A 30 8.62 -4.22 -9.26
N PRO A 31 7.93 -4.35 -10.40
CA PRO A 31 6.62 -3.72 -10.60
C PRO A 31 5.59 -4.17 -9.54
N ALA A 32 4.90 -3.20 -8.95
CA ALA A 32 3.80 -3.41 -8.00
C ALA A 32 2.46 -3.08 -8.65
N ILE A 33 2.34 -1.90 -9.24
CA ILE A 33 1.10 -1.40 -9.85
C ILE A 33 1.44 -0.82 -11.23
N ARG A 34 0.55 -1.06 -12.18
CA ARG A 34 0.63 -0.47 -13.51
C ARG A 34 -0.70 0.18 -13.86
N GLU A 35 -0.61 1.33 -14.51
CA GLU A 35 -1.75 2.13 -14.86
C GLU A 35 -1.52 2.73 -16.25
N LYS A 36 -2.57 2.78 -17.06
CA LYS A 36 -2.51 3.45 -18.35
C LYS A 36 -3.00 4.89 -18.19
N ASP A 37 -2.11 5.86 -18.40
CA ASP A 37 -2.43 7.28 -18.39
C ASP A 37 -2.17 7.91 -19.76
N LEU A 38 -3.18 8.58 -20.31
CA LEU A 38 -3.17 9.18 -21.65
C LEU A 38 -2.59 8.26 -22.75
N GLY A 39 -2.86 6.96 -22.67
CA GLY A 39 -2.37 5.97 -23.62
C GLY A 39 -1.04 5.31 -23.28
N ILE A 40 -0.31 5.81 -22.29
CA ILE A 40 1.03 5.35 -21.89
C ILE A 40 0.93 4.53 -20.61
N TRP A 41 1.59 3.36 -20.58
CA TRP A 41 1.68 2.54 -19.37
C TRP A 41 2.71 3.09 -18.40
N GLN A 42 2.23 3.59 -17.25
CA GLN A 42 3.03 3.94 -16.10
C GLN A 42 3.22 2.72 -15.20
N THR A 43 4.39 2.59 -14.58
CA THR A 43 4.71 1.48 -13.68
C THR A 43 5.27 2.03 -12.39
N TRP A 44 4.73 1.56 -11.27
CA TRP A 44 5.19 1.87 -9.92
C TRP A 44 5.82 0.63 -9.32
N SER A 45 7.04 0.76 -8.82
CA SER A 45 7.76 -0.27 -8.09
C SER A 45 7.23 -0.43 -6.66
N TRP A 46 7.47 -1.57 -6.02
CA TRP A 46 7.03 -1.81 -4.64
C TRP A 46 7.58 -0.78 -3.65
N ALA A 47 8.83 -0.34 -3.85
CA ALA A 47 9.45 0.68 -3.03
C ALA A 47 8.75 2.05 -3.17
N GLU A 48 8.42 2.46 -4.40
CA GLU A 48 7.73 3.73 -4.65
C GLU A 48 6.31 3.74 -4.07
N VAL A 49 5.57 2.63 -4.22
CA VAL A 49 4.23 2.50 -3.63
C VAL A 49 4.30 2.59 -2.10
N ALA A 50 5.23 1.88 -1.47
CA ALA A 50 5.37 1.89 -0.02
C ALA A 50 5.74 3.27 0.53
N GLU A 51 6.64 3.99 -0.15
CA GLU A 51 7.01 5.35 0.24
C GLU A 51 5.82 6.31 0.14
N ARG A 52 5.03 6.19 -0.94
CA ARG A 52 3.83 7.03 -1.13
C ARG A 52 2.76 6.73 -0.08
N VAL A 53 2.52 5.45 0.23
CA VAL A 53 1.59 5.04 1.29
C VAL A 53 2.04 5.57 2.66
N ARG A 54 3.34 5.52 2.96
CA ARG A 54 3.91 6.07 4.19
C ARG A 54 3.65 7.58 4.29
N ALA A 55 3.92 8.33 3.21
CA ALA A 55 3.69 9.76 3.17
C ALA A 55 2.20 10.12 3.37
N LEU A 56 1.29 9.39 2.70
CA LEU A 56 -0.16 9.56 2.86
C LEU A 56 -0.62 9.27 4.29
N ALA A 57 -0.13 8.19 4.90
CA ALA A 57 -0.46 7.84 6.29
C ALA A 57 0.04 8.92 7.26
N CYS A 58 1.27 9.43 7.08
CA CYS A 58 1.76 10.55 7.87
C CYS A 58 0.89 11.81 7.70
N GLY A 59 0.46 12.11 6.47
CA GLY A 59 -0.45 13.24 6.20
C GLY A 59 -1.81 13.08 6.89
N LEU A 60 -2.43 11.90 6.79
CA LEU A 60 -3.68 11.58 7.49
C LEU A 60 -3.55 11.74 9.00
N ALA A 61 -2.48 11.19 9.59
CA ALA A 61 -2.21 11.32 11.02
C ALA A 61 -2.04 12.78 11.43
N ALA A 62 -1.34 13.59 10.62
CA ALA A 62 -1.18 15.03 10.87
C ALA A 62 -2.49 15.81 10.78
N LEU A 63 -3.44 15.37 9.93
CA LEU A 63 -4.80 15.90 9.86
C LEU A 63 -5.72 15.42 10.99
N GLY A 64 -5.22 14.57 11.89
CA GLY A 64 -5.94 14.09 13.06
C GLY A 64 -6.73 12.79 12.85
N PHE A 65 -6.50 12.06 11.75
CA PHE A 65 -7.09 10.74 11.52
C PHE A 65 -6.56 9.73 12.55
N LYS A 66 -7.47 8.99 13.17
CA LYS A 66 -7.21 8.05 14.26
C LYS A 66 -7.74 6.66 13.94
N ARG A 67 -7.27 5.70 14.73
CA ARG A 67 -7.76 4.33 14.69
C ARG A 67 -9.28 4.29 14.90
N GLY A 68 -9.99 3.59 14.02
CA GLY A 68 -11.45 3.48 14.06
C GLY A 68 -12.20 4.61 13.36
N ASP A 69 -11.51 5.64 12.87
CA ASP A 69 -12.13 6.65 12.01
C ASP A 69 -12.45 6.03 10.63
N ASN A 70 -13.54 6.49 10.02
CA ASN A 70 -13.93 6.06 8.68
C ASN A 70 -13.41 7.05 7.63
N LEU A 71 -12.80 6.55 6.56
CA LEU A 71 -12.35 7.35 5.42
C LEU A 71 -13.14 6.97 4.16
N ALA A 72 -13.78 7.96 3.53
CA ALA A 72 -14.34 7.80 2.19
C ALA A 72 -13.33 8.27 1.14
N ILE A 73 -13.05 7.42 0.14
CA ILE A 73 -12.18 7.74 -0.99
C ILE A 73 -13.04 7.69 -2.26
N ILE A 74 -13.13 8.82 -2.98
CA ILE A 74 -13.95 8.96 -4.17
C ILE A 74 -13.05 9.32 -5.34
N GLY A 75 -13.10 8.51 -6.40
CA GLY A 75 -12.33 8.74 -7.62
C GLY A 75 -12.34 7.52 -8.53
N ASP A 76 -11.68 7.66 -9.68
CA ASP A 76 -11.51 6.57 -10.63
C ASP A 76 -10.59 5.47 -10.06
N ASN A 77 -10.63 4.30 -10.70
CA ASN A 77 -9.72 3.20 -10.41
C ASN A 77 -8.26 3.54 -10.79
N ARG A 78 -7.59 4.27 -9.92
CA ARG A 78 -6.24 4.82 -10.08
C ARG A 78 -5.34 4.34 -8.93
N PRO A 79 -4.03 4.15 -9.13
CA PRO A 79 -3.11 3.66 -8.11
C PRO A 79 -3.19 4.43 -6.79
N HIS A 80 -3.34 5.76 -6.86
CA HIS A 80 -3.46 6.61 -5.68
C HIS A 80 -4.67 6.26 -4.79
N LEU A 81 -5.78 5.76 -5.35
CA LEU A 81 -6.94 5.33 -4.58
C LEU A 81 -6.58 4.16 -3.66
N TYR A 82 -5.90 3.14 -4.19
CA TYR A 82 -5.47 1.98 -3.42
C TYR A 82 -4.34 2.30 -2.43
N MET A 83 -3.46 3.24 -2.80
CA MET A 83 -2.44 3.74 -1.87
C MET A 83 -3.09 4.45 -0.68
N MET A 84 -4.13 5.25 -0.91
CA MET A 84 -4.87 5.92 0.16
C MET A 84 -5.61 4.91 1.06
N MET A 85 -6.20 3.86 0.48
CA MET A 85 -6.80 2.78 1.26
C MET A 85 -5.78 2.06 2.15
N SER A 86 -4.59 1.77 1.61
CA SER A 86 -3.50 1.17 2.39
C SER A 86 -3.00 2.13 3.48
N ALA A 87 -2.93 3.43 3.20
CA ALA A 87 -2.53 4.44 4.17
C ALA A 87 -3.51 4.56 5.34
N ALA A 88 -4.82 4.52 5.09
CA ALA A 88 -5.84 4.49 6.15
C ALA A 88 -5.68 3.24 7.05
N GLN A 89 -5.47 2.07 6.45
CA GLN A 89 -5.23 0.82 7.19
C GLN A 89 -3.94 0.83 8.01
N CYS A 90 -2.90 1.58 7.59
CA CYS A 90 -1.70 1.78 8.42
C CYS A 90 -2.02 2.44 9.77
N LEU A 91 -3.07 3.27 9.83
CA LEU A 91 -3.51 3.99 11.02
C LEU A 91 -4.64 3.26 11.77
N GLY A 92 -5.13 2.15 11.21
CA GLY A 92 -6.18 1.31 11.81
C GLY A 92 -7.59 1.86 11.62
N GLY A 93 -7.82 2.65 10.57
CA GLY A 93 -9.16 2.91 10.03
C GLY A 93 -9.50 2.02 8.84
#